data_AF-A0A0C9VKA7-F1
#
_entry.id   AF-A0A0C9VKA7-F1
#
_cell.length_a   1.000
_cell.length_b   1.000
_cell.length_c   1.000
_cell.angle_alpha   90.00
_cell.angle_beta   90.00
_cell.angle_gamma   90.00
#
_symmetry.space_group_name_H-M   'P 1'
#
loop_
_entity.id
_entity.type
_entity.pdbx_description
1 polymer ?
#
loop_
_entity_poly.entity_id
_entity_poly.type
_entity_poly.pdbx_seq_one_letter_code
_entity_poly.pdbx_strand_id
1 'polypeptide(L)'
;MLQLPLLQVDPDVHFTKFPRHPKEIRNLIVCQRHPRIVQLLGRSANHDMVFGRLPSFISVAPFYLGSVQGMKEALMQLIDRLSFLHSKGIIHWDLHVNNLLLNAKNEIVICDLEAKLANPYCRTPELYVDNPTYTSKMDIYAMGRLIWSMYFQNTPREKFLAEFLPPPELFATIYQACLLKDPAEHPSLMQVREMVTEIQVLE
;
A
#
# COMPACT_ATOMS: atom_id res chain seq x y z
N MET A 1 23.54 -13.53 -14.17
CA MET A 1 22.53 -13.40 -13.10
C MET A 1 23.08 -12.47 -12.05
N LEU A 2 22.39 -11.39 -11.71
CA LEU A 2 22.77 -10.57 -10.56
C LEU A 2 22.53 -11.41 -9.30
N GLN A 3 23.58 -11.90 -8.65
CA GLN A 3 23.43 -12.51 -7.33
C GLN A 3 23.27 -11.39 -6.29
N LEU A 4 22.24 -11.49 -5.44
CA LEU A 4 22.09 -10.59 -4.31
C LEU A 4 23.31 -10.70 -3.39
N PRO A 5 23.85 -9.57 -2.89
CA PRO A 5 24.99 -9.60 -1.98
C PRO A 5 24.65 -10.38 -0.72
N LEU A 6 25.59 -11.20 -0.25
CA LEU A 6 25.45 -11.92 1.01
C LEU A 6 25.70 -10.94 2.16
N LEU A 7 24.76 -10.87 3.11
CA LEU A 7 24.83 -10.00 4.28
C LEU A 7 24.82 -10.81 5.56
N GLN A 8 25.60 -10.36 6.54
CA GLN A 8 25.46 -10.81 7.92
C GLN A 8 24.21 -10.15 8.52
N VAL A 9 23.25 -10.97 8.93
CA VAL A 9 21.98 -10.47 9.48
C VAL A 9 22.18 -10.09 10.94
N ASP A 10 22.04 -8.80 11.21
CA ASP A 10 21.84 -8.24 12.54
C ASP A 10 20.33 -8.06 12.80
N PRO A 11 19.73 -8.81 13.76
CA PRO A 11 18.29 -8.76 14.02
C PRO A 11 17.79 -7.41 14.54
N ASP A 12 18.65 -6.57 15.11
CA ASP A 12 18.26 -5.27 15.67
C ASP A 12 18.00 -4.24 14.57
N VAL A 13 18.72 -4.34 13.44
CA VAL A 13 18.63 -3.39 12.33
C VAL A 13 18.12 -4.00 11.03
N HIS A 14 18.01 -5.32 10.94
CA HIS A 14 17.51 -6.02 9.75
C HIS A 14 16.18 -6.72 9.99
N PHE A 15 15.41 -6.80 8.90
CA PHE A 15 14.27 -7.68 8.76
C PHE A 15 14.58 -8.68 7.63
N THR A 16 14.24 -9.95 7.85
CA THR A 16 14.43 -11.01 6.86
C THR A 16 13.09 -11.61 6.45
N LYS A 17 12.94 -11.87 5.15
CA LYS A 17 11.74 -12.50 4.58
C LYS A 17 12.16 -13.56 3.58
N PHE A 18 11.54 -14.74 3.67
CA PHE A 18 11.72 -15.78 2.67
C PHE A 18 11.14 -15.32 1.32
N PRO A 19 11.89 -15.39 0.21
CA PRO A 19 11.40 -14.99 -1.10
C PRO A 19 10.34 -15.97 -1.61
N ARG A 20 9.07 -15.58 -1.57
CA ARG A 20 7.98 -16.47 -2.01
C ARG A 20 7.87 -16.60 -3.52
N HIS A 21 8.23 -15.55 -4.26
CA HIS A 21 8.09 -15.53 -5.71
C HIS A 21 9.19 -14.70 -6.39
N PRO A 22 9.84 -15.18 -7.48
CA PRO A 22 10.92 -14.44 -8.16
C PRO A 22 10.54 -13.04 -8.67
N LYS A 23 9.25 -12.83 -8.97
CA LYS A 23 8.71 -11.53 -9.39
C LYS A 23 8.79 -10.48 -8.29
N GLU A 24 8.68 -10.85 -7.01
CA GLU A 24 8.86 -9.93 -5.88
C GLU A 24 10.29 -9.38 -5.86
N ILE A 25 11.29 -10.27 -5.96
CA ILE A 25 12.70 -9.88 -6.05
C ILE A 25 12.93 -8.94 -7.24
N ARG A 26 12.36 -9.24 -8.41
CA ARG A 26 12.48 -8.36 -9.59
C ARG A 26 11.86 -6.99 -9.34
N ASN A 27 10.66 -6.92 -8.76
CA ASN A 27 10.01 -5.65 -8.41
C ASN A 27 10.88 -4.85 -7.43
N LEU A 28 11.41 -5.49 -6.39
CA LEU A 28 12.29 -4.86 -5.41
C LEU A 28 13.57 -4.32 -6.05
N ILE A 29 14.17 -5.05 -7.00
CA ILE A 29 15.34 -4.59 -7.77
C ILE A 29 14.98 -3.38 -8.63
N VAL A 30 13.84 -3.40 -9.33
CA VAL A 30 13.36 -2.26 -10.14
C VAL A 30 13.12 -1.01 -9.28
N CYS A 31 12.67 -1.20 -8.04
CA CYS A 31 12.41 -0.13 -7.08
C CYS A 31 13.63 0.28 -6.24
N GLN A 32 14.83 -0.27 -6.52
CA GLN A 32 16.03 0.09 -5.77
C GLN A 32 16.31 1.60 -5.83
N ARG A 33 16.82 2.13 -4.72
CA ARG A 33 17.16 3.54 -4.48
C ARG A 33 15.96 4.49 -4.43
N HIS A 34 14.73 4.01 -4.55
CA HIS A 34 13.57 4.84 -4.35
C HIS A 34 13.27 5.01 -2.84
N PRO A 35 13.40 6.21 -2.26
CA PRO A 35 13.38 6.41 -0.80
C PRO A 35 12.02 6.11 -0.13
N ARG A 36 10.98 5.88 -0.93
CA ARG A 36 9.59 5.70 -0.49
C ARG A 36 9.03 4.29 -0.72
N ILE A 37 9.87 3.37 -1.21
CA ILE A 37 9.61 1.94 -1.36
C ILE A 37 10.65 1.18 -0.54
N VAL A 38 10.29 0.05 0.05
CA VAL A 38 11.24 -0.75 0.86
C VAL A 38 12.44 -1.21 0.01
N GLN A 39 13.62 -1.22 0.62
CA GLN A 39 14.88 -1.48 -0.08
C GLN A 39 15.40 -2.88 0.23
N LEU A 40 15.54 -3.71 -0.81
CA LEU A 40 16.21 -5.00 -0.75
C LEU A 40 17.73 -4.77 -0.69
N LEU A 41 18.32 -5.05 0.48
CA LEU A 41 19.75 -4.84 0.74
C LEU A 41 20.59 -5.99 0.20
N GLY A 42 20.07 -7.22 0.29
CA GLY A 42 20.81 -8.42 -0.09
C GLY A 42 20.09 -9.70 0.32
N ARG A 43 20.87 -10.74 0.61
CA ARG A 43 20.38 -12.03 1.09
C ARG A 43 21.15 -12.52 2.32
N SER A 44 20.50 -13.33 3.15
CA SER A 44 21.13 -14.03 4.28
C SER A 44 21.90 -15.28 3.80
N ALA A 45 22.63 -15.91 4.73
CA ALA A 45 23.24 -17.22 4.51
C ALA A 45 22.20 -18.31 4.18
N ASN A 46 20.98 -18.17 4.71
CA ASN A 46 19.85 -19.08 4.46
C ASN A 46 19.05 -18.69 3.20
N HIS A 47 19.55 -17.76 2.39
CA HIS A 47 18.92 -17.27 1.16
C HIS A 47 17.65 -16.43 1.35
N ASP A 48 17.34 -15.99 2.58
CA ASP A 48 16.26 -15.04 2.84
C ASP A 48 16.63 -13.66 2.28
N MET A 49 15.64 -12.90 1.84
CA MET A 49 15.80 -11.49 1.49
C MET A 49 16.06 -10.66 2.74
N VAL A 50 17.03 -9.74 2.69
CA VAL A 50 17.41 -8.88 3.80
C VAL A 50 17.01 -7.43 3.51
N PHE A 51 16.31 -6.81 4.45
CA PHE A 51 15.84 -5.44 4.41
C PHE A 51 16.33 -4.69 5.66
N GLY A 52 16.38 -3.36 5.58
CA GLY A 52 16.49 -2.54 6.78
C GLY A 52 15.20 -2.64 7.60
N ARG A 53 15.33 -2.78 8.92
CA ARG A 53 14.18 -2.79 9.84
C ARG A 53 13.58 -1.38 9.89
N LEU A 54 12.30 -1.28 9.56
CA LEU A 54 11.52 -0.05 9.64
C LEU A 54 10.33 -0.26 10.58
N PRO A 55 9.93 0.77 11.35
CA PRO A 55 8.74 0.71 12.17
C PRO A 55 7.47 0.54 11.31
N SER A 56 6.51 -0.22 11.84
CA SER A 56 5.19 -0.39 11.22
C SER A 56 4.39 0.90 11.30
N PHE A 57 3.64 1.22 10.25
CA PHE A 57 2.76 2.38 10.26
C PHE A 57 1.66 2.26 11.33
N ILE A 58 1.13 1.06 11.57
CA ILE A 58 0.01 0.83 12.51
C ILE A 58 0.35 1.30 13.92
N SER A 59 1.59 1.12 14.37
CA SER A 59 1.98 1.47 15.74
C SER A 59 1.93 2.97 16.01
N VAL A 60 1.89 3.81 14.98
CA VAL A 60 1.77 5.26 15.12
C VAL A 60 0.55 5.85 14.39
N ALA A 61 -0.25 5.00 13.73
CA ALA A 61 -1.43 5.41 13.00
C ALA A 61 -2.35 6.36 13.80
N PRO A 62 -2.59 6.17 15.11
CA PRO A 62 -3.41 7.12 15.88
C PRO A 62 -2.86 8.54 15.95
N PHE A 63 -1.53 8.70 15.96
CA PHE A 63 -0.89 10.02 15.97
C PHE A 63 -0.91 10.68 14.59
N TYR A 64 -0.81 9.87 13.52
CA TYR A 64 -0.78 10.35 12.14
C TYR A 64 -2.18 10.59 11.56
N LEU A 65 -3.18 9.84 11.99
CA LEU A 65 -4.52 9.81 11.40
C LEU A 65 -5.58 10.41 12.33
N GLY A 66 -5.16 11.01 13.44
CA GLY A 66 -6.04 11.74 14.35
C GLY A 66 -6.55 13.08 13.82
N SER A 67 -6.09 13.54 12.65
CA SER A 67 -6.53 14.78 12.01
C SER A 67 -6.81 14.60 10.52
N VAL A 68 -7.67 15.47 9.98
CA VAL A 68 -7.98 15.52 8.54
C VAL A 68 -6.70 15.80 7.74
N GLN A 69 -5.85 16.72 8.21
CA GLN A 69 -4.58 17.05 7.56
C GLN A 69 -3.64 15.83 7.50
N GLY A 70 -3.52 15.07 8.59
CA GLY A 70 -2.68 13.87 8.61
C GLY A 70 -3.19 12.77 7.67
N MET A 71 -4.50 12.57 7.59
CA MET A 71 -5.12 11.69 6.59
C MET A 71 -4.84 12.15 5.15
N LYS A 72 -4.98 13.46 4.86
CA LYS A 72 -4.67 14.02 3.53
C LYS A 72 -3.20 13.77 3.15
N GLU A 73 -2.27 14.07 4.07
CA GLU A 73 -0.84 13.85 3.85
C GLU A 73 -0.52 12.38 3.59
N ALA A 74 -1.13 11.47 4.36
CA ALA A 74 -0.95 10.04 4.16
C ALA A 74 -1.48 9.57 2.80
N LEU A 75 -2.65 10.06 2.36
CA LEU A 75 -3.19 9.75 1.02
C LEU A 75 -2.32 10.30 -0.10
N MET A 76 -1.86 11.54 0.00
CA MET A 76 -0.94 12.13 -0.98
C MET A 76 0.36 11.32 -1.10
N GLN A 77 0.88 10.85 0.04
CA GLN A 77 2.04 9.98 0.08
C GLN A 77 1.78 8.64 -0.62
N LEU A 78 0.63 8.00 -0.36
CA LEU A 78 0.25 6.74 -1.01
C LEU A 78 0.12 6.91 -2.52
N ILE A 79 -0.51 8.00 -2.98
CA ILE A 79 -0.67 8.33 -4.40
C ILE A 79 0.69 8.47 -5.09
N ASP A 80 1.64 9.19 -4.49
CA ASP A 80 3.00 9.33 -5.04
C ASP A 80 3.67 7.97 -5.26
N ARG A 81 3.54 7.08 -4.27
CA ARG A 81 4.21 5.77 -4.26
C ARG A 81 3.58 4.80 -5.24
N LEU A 82 2.25 4.75 -5.30
CA LEU A 82 1.53 3.97 -6.29
C LEU A 82 1.78 4.47 -7.70
N SER A 83 1.84 5.80 -7.91
CA SER A 83 2.15 6.39 -9.22
C SER A 83 3.54 5.94 -9.69
N PHE A 84 4.52 5.92 -8.78
CA PHE A 84 5.84 5.38 -9.07
C PHE A 84 5.79 3.90 -9.45
N LEU A 85 5.15 3.04 -8.65
CA LEU A 85 5.03 1.60 -8.95
C LEU A 85 4.34 1.36 -10.30
N HIS A 86 3.21 2.03 -10.55
CA HIS A 86 2.44 1.91 -11.79
C HIS A 86 3.26 2.37 -13.00
N SER A 87 4.08 3.42 -12.87
CA SER A 87 5.00 3.88 -13.93
C SER A 87 6.07 2.84 -14.29
N LYS A 88 6.34 1.87 -13.41
CA LYS A 88 7.23 0.73 -13.64
C LYS A 88 6.49 -0.53 -14.08
N GLY A 89 5.19 -0.46 -14.32
CA GLY A 89 4.34 -1.62 -14.62
C GLY A 89 4.17 -2.57 -13.42
N ILE A 90 4.43 -2.08 -12.20
CA ILE A 90 4.27 -2.84 -10.95
C ILE A 90 2.91 -2.47 -10.37
N ILE A 91 2.04 -3.47 -10.23
CA ILE A 91 0.81 -3.36 -9.44
C ILE A 91 1.12 -3.99 -8.08
N HIS A 92 0.74 -3.33 -6.98
CA HIS A 92 1.07 -3.76 -5.63
C HIS A 92 0.36 -5.05 -5.23
N TRP A 93 -0.94 -5.16 -5.55
CA TRP A 93 -1.82 -6.32 -5.27
C TRP A 93 -2.19 -6.57 -3.81
N ASP A 94 -1.33 -6.19 -2.86
CA ASP A 94 -1.58 -6.41 -1.43
C ASP A 94 -1.57 -5.12 -0.60
N LEU A 95 -2.16 -4.05 -1.15
CA LEU A 95 -2.11 -2.75 -0.49
C LEU A 95 -3.06 -2.73 0.70
N HIS A 96 -2.49 -2.72 1.91
CA HIS A 96 -3.22 -2.57 3.16
C HIS A 96 -2.30 -2.03 4.26
N VAL A 97 -2.89 -1.66 5.40
CA VAL A 97 -2.17 -0.96 6.47
C VAL A 97 -0.97 -1.72 7.04
N ASN A 98 -0.95 -3.06 7.04
CA ASN A 98 0.22 -3.84 7.51
C ASN A 98 1.42 -3.80 6.55
N ASN A 99 1.20 -3.41 5.29
CA ASN A 99 2.25 -3.29 4.26
C ASN A 99 2.74 -1.84 4.12
N LEU A 100 2.43 -1.01 5.12
CA LEU A 100 2.94 0.34 5.28
C LEU A 100 3.93 0.38 6.44
N LEU A 101 5.13 0.87 6.15
CA LEU A 101 6.21 1.11 7.11
C LEU A 101 6.47 2.62 7.18
N LEU A 102 7.40 3.01 8.05
CA LEU A 102 7.83 4.41 8.18
C LEU A 102 9.34 4.54 8.07
N ASN A 103 9.80 5.55 7.32
CA ASN A 103 11.22 5.90 7.30
C ASN A 103 11.60 6.79 8.49
N ALA A 104 12.88 7.18 8.60
CA ALA A 104 13.38 8.03 9.68
C ALA A 104 12.78 9.46 9.71
N LYS A 105 12.10 9.88 8.64
CA LYS A 105 11.36 11.15 8.57
C LYS A 105 9.87 10.97 8.88
N ASN A 106 9.48 9.77 9.31
CA ASN A 106 8.10 9.34 9.47
C ASN A 106 7.24 9.47 8.20
N GLU A 107 7.84 9.31 7.03
CA GLU A 107 7.10 9.20 5.78
C GLU A 107 6.80 7.72 5.51
N ILE A 108 5.64 7.46 4.90
CA ILE A 108 5.19 6.11 4.56
C ILE A 108 6.22 5.43 3.66
N VAL A 109 6.45 4.14 3.85
CA VAL A 109 7.24 3.30 2.94
C VAL A 109 6.37 2.09 2.60
N ILE A 110 6.09 1.88 1.31
CA ILE A 110 5.37 0.69 0.87
C ILE A 110 6.32 -0.50 0.85
N CYS A 111 5.90 -1.62 1.45
CA CYS A 111 6.62 -2.88 1.44
C CYS A 111 5.75 -4.01 0.85
N ASP A 112 6.32 -5.21 0.75
CA ASP A 112 5.64 -6.40 0.24
C ASP A 112 5.12 -6.29 -1.21
N LEU A 113 6.05 -6.21 -2.16
CA LEU A 113 5.75 -6.12 -3.60
C LEU A 113 5.46 -7.48 -4.24
N GLU A 114 4.77 -8.37 -3.50
CA GLU A 114 4.37 -9.70 -3.94
C GLU A 114 3.31 -9.64 -5.05
N ALA A 115 3.76 -9.68 -6.30
CA ALA A 115 2.91 -9.49 -7.47
C ALA A 115 1.93 -10.62 -7.82
N LYS A 116 1.66 -11.58 -6.93
CA LYS A 116 0.77 -12.74 -7.22
C LYS A 116 -0.09 -13.27 -6.08
N LEU A 117 0.11 -12.83 -4.84
CA LEU A 117 -0.60 -13.37 -3.67
C LEU A 117 -1.38 -12.27 -2.95
N ALA A 118 -2.27 -11.58 -3.68
CA ALA A 118 -3.18 -10.63 -3.05
C ALA A 118 -3.94 -11.34 -1.92
N ASN A 119 -3.81 -10.79 -0.71
CA ASN A 119 -4.63 -11.19 0.42
C ASN A 119 -6.10 -11.12 0.00
N PRO A 120 -6.96 -12.10 0.35
CA PRO A 120 -8.39 -12.04 0.04
C PRO A 120 -9.07 -10.71 0.40
N TYR A 121 -8.55 -9.97 1.39
CA TYR A 121 -9.05 -8.63 1.75
C TYR A 121 -8.79 -7.54 0.69
N CYS A 122 -7.76 -7.69 -0.13
CA CYS A 122 -7.38 -6.75 -1.20
C CYS A 122 -7.89 -7.20 -2.57
N ARG A 123 -8.52 -8.38 -2.64
CA ARG A 123 -9.06 -8.92 -3.89
C ARG A 123 -10.26 -8.12 -4.33
N THR A 124 -10.19 -7.66 -5.56
CA THR A 124 -11.23 -6.88 -6.20
C THR A 124 -12.31 -7.80 -6.80
N PRO A 125 -13.56 -7.35 -6.95
CA PRO A 125 -14.67 -8.18 -7.47
C PRO A 125 -14.40 -8.79 -8.84
N GLU A 126 -13.67 -8.09 -9.71
CA GLU A 126 -13.30 -8.54 -11.06
C GLU A 126 -12.31 -9.71 -11.07
N LEU A 127 -11.72 -10.09 -9.93
CA LEU A 127 -10.90 -11.30 -9.84
C LEU A 127 -11.73 -12.60 -9.88
N TYR A 128 -13.04 -12.50 -9.71
CA TYR A 128 -13.95 -13.65 -9.65
C TYR A 128 -14.71 -13.89 -10.97
N VAL A 129 -14.29 -13.24 -12.07
CA VAL A 129 -14.83 -13.45 -13.42
C VAL A 129 -13.96 -14.44 -14.22
N ASP A 130 -14.53 -15.01 -15.29
CA ASP A 130 -13.78 -15.86 -16.20
C ASP A 130 -12.68 -15.05 -16.91
N ASN A 131 -11.43 -15.53 -16.81
CA ASN A 131 -10.24 -14.89 -17.38
C ASN A 131 -10.01 -13.43 -16.92
N PRO A 132 -9.68 -13.22 -15.63
CA PRO A 132 -9.58 -11.88 -15.07
C PRO A 132 -8.43 -11.08 -15.69
N THR A 133 -8.68 -9.78 -15.92
CA THR A 133 -7.65 -8.83 -16.39
C THR A 133 -7.09 -8.05 -15.22
N TYR A 134 -5.78 -8.15 -14.99
CA TYR A 134 -5.10 -7.46 -13.89
C TYR A 134 -4.62 -6.08 -14.32
N THR A 135 -5.09 -5.02 -13.65
CA THR A 135 -4.69 -3.64 -13.95
C THR A 135 -4.32 -2.88 -12.68
N SER A 136 -3.72 -1.70 -12.83
CA SER A 136 -3.44 -0.79 -11.71
C SER A 136 -4.70 -0.36 -10.95
N LYS A 137 -5.90 -0.54 -11.52
CA LYS A 137 -7.19 -0.26 -10.87
C LYS A 137 -7.43 -1.12 -9.63
N MET A 138 -6.76 -2.26 -9.52
CA MET A 138 -6.80 -3.09 -8.32
C MET A 138 -6.21 -2.37 -7.09
N ASP A 139 -5.13 -1.62 -7.27
CA ASP A 139 -4.54 -0.84 -6.19
C ASP A 139 -5.41 0.36 -5.82
N ILE A 140 -6.21 0.89 -6.76
CA ILE A 140 -7.19 1.95 -6.48
C ILE A 140 -8.30 1.41 -5.58
N TYR A 141 -8.82 0.22 -5.88
CA TYR A 141 -9.77 -0.46 -5.00
C TYR A 141 -9.19 -0.71 -3.62
N ALA A 142 -7.99 -1.29 -3.55
CA ALA A 142 -7.30 -1.53 -2.29
C ALA A 142 -7.04 -0.24 -1.50
N MET A 143 -6.80 0.89 -2.16
CA MET A 143 -6.70 2.21 -1.54
C MET A 143 -8.04 2.66 -0.91
N GLY A 144 -9.17 2.39 -1.54
CA GLY A 144 -10.49 2.59 -0.92
C GLY A 144 -10.65 1.82 0.39
N ARG A 145 -10.25 0.54 0.41
CA ARG A 145 -10.22 -0.31 1.62
C ARG A 145 -9.25 0.20 2.68
N LEU A 146 -8.14 0.77 2.24
CA LEU A 146 -7.12 1.34 3.10
C LEU A 146 -7.61 2.65 3.76
N ILE A 147 -8.32 3.52 3.03
CA ILE A 147 -8.96 4.74 3.59
C ILE A 147 -9.87 4.38 4.76
N TRP A 148 -10.71 3.34 4.59
CA TRP A 148 -11.55 2.82 5.67
C TRP A 148 -10.72 2.39 6.89
N SER A 149 -9.69 1.57 6.64
CA SER A 149 -8.82 1.04 7.69
C SER A 149 -8.09 2.14 8.46
N MET A 150 -7.62 3.17 7.74
CA MET A 150 -6.94 4.34 8.28
C MET A 150 -7.87 5.20 9.12
N TYR A 151 -9.11 5.41 8.67
CA TYR A 151 -10.07 6.21 9.42
C TYR A 151 -10.48 5.56 10.75
N PHE A 152 -10.87 4.28 10.72
CA PHE A 152 -11.36 3.62 11.92
C PHE A 152 -10.24 3.18 12.88
N GLN A 153 -9.00 3.10 12.39
CA GLN A 153 -7.75 2.79 13.11
C GLN A 153 -7.69 1.41 13.81
N ASN A 154 -8.82 0.79 14.15
CA ASN A 154 -8.96 -0.57 14.66
C ASN A 154 -9.26 -1.59 13.53
N THR A 155 -9.23 -1.15 12.27
CA THR A 155 -9.41 -1.99 11.07
C THR A 155 -10.66 -2.88 11.13
N PRO A 156 -11.86 -2.32 11.39
CA PRO A 156 -13.05 -3.14 11.42
C PRO A 156 -13.31 -3.69 10.02
N ARG A 157 -13.76 -4.94 9.93
CA ARG A 157 -14.04 -5.58 8.64
C ARG A 157 -15.17 -4.85 7.92
N GLU A 158 -14.79 -3.99 6.97
CA GLU A 158 -15.68 -3.12 6.18
C GLU A 158 -16.95 -3.84 5.70
N LYS A 159 -16.81 -5.07 5.20
CA LYS A 159 -17.92 -5.85 4.62
C LYS A 159 -19.10 -6.11 5.55
N PHE A 160 -18.90 -5.94 6.87
CA PHE A 160 -19.95 -6.14 7.87
C PHE A 160 -20.50 -4.84 8.43
N LEU A 161 -19.81 -3.71 8.22
CA LEU A 161 -20.11 -2.45 8.90
C LEU A 161 -20.38 -1.29 7.95
N ALA A 162 -20.00 -1.36 6.67
CA ALA A 162 -20.15 -0.26 5.73
C ALA A 162 -21.60 0.22 5.56
N GLU A 163 -22.58 -0.67 5.69
CA GLU A 163 -24.02 -0.33 5.67
C GLU A 163 -24.47 0.46 6.90
N PHE A 164 -23.78 0.32 8.04
CA PHE A 164 -24.17 0.92 9.33
C PHE A 164 -23.24 2.06 9.77
N LEU A 165 -22.02 2.10 9.24
CA LEU A 165 -20.97 3.06 9.54
C LEU A 165 -20.35 3.49 8.22
N PRO A 166 -20.99 4.38 7.43
CA PRO A 166 -20.39 4.85 6.19
C PRO A 166 -19.04 5.53 6.49
N PRO A 167 -18.12 5.54 5.52
CA PRO A 167 -16.87 6.30 5.65
C PRO A 167 -17.16 7.78 5.95
N PRO A 168 -16.16 8.50 6.47
CA PRO A 168 -16.34 9.89 6.88
C PRO A 168 -16.80 10.73 5.69
N GLU A 169 -17.76 11.63 5.90
CA GLU A 169 -18.29 12.51 4.85
C GLU A 169 -17.19 13.19 4.04
N LEU A 170 -16.13 13.66 4.73
CA LEU A 170 -14.96 14.32 4.12
C LEU A 170 -14.18 13.44 3.13
N PHE A 171 -14.18 12.12 3.31
CA PHE A 171 -13.47 11.16 2.45
C PHE A 171 -14.41 10.24 1.67
N ALA A 172 -15.73 10.41 1.84
CA ALA A 172 -16.76 9.52 1.29
C ALA A 172 -16.70 9.48 -0.24
N THR A 173 -16.53 10.64 -0.88
CA THR A 173 -16.39 10.74 -2.35
C THR A 173 -15.24 9.88 -2.86
N ILE A 174 -14.06 10.00 -2.26
CA ILE A 174 -12.87 9.24 -2.67
C ILE A 174 -13.10 7.76 -2.41
N TYR A 175 -13.60 7.42 -1.22
CA TYR A 175 -13.86 6.04 -0.84
C TYR A 175 -14.82 5.35 -1.82
N GLN A 176 -15.95 5.99 -2.11
CA GLN A 176 -16.98 5.44 -3.00
C GLN A 176 -16.46 5.31 -4.43
N ALA A 177 -15.76 6.33 -4.94
CA ALA A 177 -15.16 6.28 -6.27
C ALA A 177 -14.14 5.14 -6.41
N CYS A 178 -13.35 4.88 -5.37
CA CYS A 178 -12.38 3.77 -5.35
C CYS A 178 -13.05 2.39 -5.32
N LEU A 179 -14.30 2.27 -4.87
CA LEU A 179 -14.99 0.99 -4.64
C LEU A 179 -16.18 0.76 -5.58
N LEU A 180 -16.21 1.46 -6.73
CA LEU A 180 -17.21 1.17 -7.77
C LEU A 180 -17.10 -0.29 -8.23
N LYS A 181 -18.23 -0.84 -8.69
CA LYS A 181 -18.28 -2.25 -9.10
C LYS A 181 -17.49 -2.50 -10.40
N ASP A 182 -17.49 -1.53 -11.31
CA ASP A 182 -16.76 -1.61 -12.56
C ASP A 182 -15.36 -0.98 -12.39
N PRO A 183 -14.27 -1.76 -12.53
CA PRO A 183 -12.90 -1.24 -12.44
C PRO A 183 -12.58 -0.18 -13.49
N ALA A 184 -13.29 -0.16 -14.62
CA ALA A 184 -13.13 0.87 -15.64
C ALA A 184 -13.57 2.25 -15.13
N GLU A 185 -14.51 2.28 -14.19
CA GLU A 185 -15.03 3.51 -13.57
C GLU A 185 -14.18 3.99 -12.38
N HIS A 186 -13.27 3.16 -11.87
CA HIS A 186 -12.34 3.60 -10.82
C HIS A 186 -11.59 4.86 -11.27
N PRO A 187 -11.34 5.85 -10.39
CA PRO A 187 -10.56 7.02 -10.74
C PRO A 187 -9.11 6.65 -11.09
N SER A 188 -8.42 7.54 -11.78
CA SER A 188 -6.95 7.55 -11.87
C SER A 188 -6.35 8.09 -10.57
N LEU A 189 -5.07 7.79 -10.32
CA LEU A 189 -4.35 8.38 -9.19
C LEU A 189 -4.30 9.91 -9.24
N MET A 190 -4.37 10.51 -10.44
CA MET A 190 -4.47 11.96 -10.60
C MET A 190 -5.83 12.48 -10.13
N GLN A 191 -6.92 11.84 -10.55
CA GLN A 191 -8.27 12.20 -10.10
C GLN A 191 -8.42 12.04 -8.58
N VAL A 192 -7.85 10.97 -8.00
CA VAL A 192 -7.85 10.81 -6.53
C VAL A 192 -7.07 11.95 -5.86
N ARG A 193 -5.94 12.38 -6.43
CA ARG A 193 -5.18 13.51 -5.90
C ARG A 193 -5.98 14.81 -5.93
N GLU A 194 -6.70 15.06 -7.01
CA GLU A 194 -7.59 16.23 -7.13
C GLU A 194 -8.65 16.20 -6.03
N MET A 195 -9.35 15.07 -5.86
CA MET A 195 -10.34 14.90 -4.79
C MET A 195 -9.74 15.12 -3.39
N VAL A 196 -8.53 14.60 -3.11
CA VAL A 196 -7.84 14.82 -1.82
C VAL A 196 -7.52 16.31 -1.61
N THR A 197 -7.16 17.02 -2.67
CA THR A 197 -6.79 18.44 -2.61
C THR A 197 -8.00 19.30 -2.23
N GLU A 198 -9.18 18.95 -2.74
CA GLU A 198 -10.45 19.65 -2.50
C GLU A 198 -10.99 19.51 -1.07
N ILE A 199 -10.51 18.53 -0.28
CA ILE A 199 -10.93 18.36 1.12
C ILE A 199 -10.58 19.62 1.92
N GLN A 200 -11.58 20.33 2.40
CA GLN A 200 -11.38 21.49 3.26
C GLN A 200 -10.99 21.03 4.67
N VAL A 201 -9.87 21.55 5.17
CA VAL A 201 -9.50 21.40 6.59
C VAL A 201 -10.16 22.57 7.30
N LEU A 202 -11.26 22.31 8.01
CA LEU A 202 -11.83 23.31 8.90
C LEU A 202 -10.85 23.45 10.08
N GLU A 203 -10.39 24.68 10.31
CA GLU A 203 -9.54 25.05 11.46
C GLU A 203 -10.27 24.85 12.81
#